data_AF-A0A954G6E3-F1
#
_entry.id   AF-A0A954G6E3-F1
#
_cell.length_a   1.000
_cell.length_b   1.000
_cell.length_c   1.000
_cell.angle_alpha   90.00
_cell.angle_beta   90.00
_cell.angle_gamma   90.00
#
_symmetry.space_group_name_H-M   'P 1'
#
loop_
_entity.id
_entity.type
_entity.pdbx_description
1 polymer ?
#
loop_
_entity_poly.entity_id
_entity_poly.type
_entity_poly.pdbx_seq_one_letter_code
_entity_poly.pdbx_strand_id
1 'polypeptide(L)'
;DAMQQLGPMPTATTEKLCRLALMQLAPAVQTHNFEEFTAALTEFGHVVGEFFQPAQGGIFADPQMAELEQRLISRGIRGIAQTSWGPTLSIICQDVEMVTSLVTECGYGGFCELRTTCPLNEGAQIQINQIR
;
A
#
# COMPACT_ATOMS: atom_id res chain seq x y z
N ASP A 1 -22.29 8.94 0.38
CA ASP A 1 -21.21 9.24 -0.60
C ASP A 1 -21.10 8.08 -1.59
N ALA A 2 -20.34 8.19 -2.68
CA ALA A 2 -20.22 7.13 -3.70
C ALA A 2 -19.71 5.79 -3.11
N MET A 3 -18.95 5.87 -2.02
CA MET A 3 -18.44 4.72 -1.28
C MET A 3 -19.54 3.94 -0.55
N GLN A 4 -20.47 4.65 0.11
CA GLN A 4 -21.64 4.07 0.77
C GLN A 4 -22.64 3.43 -0.22
N GLN A 5 -22.51 3.71 -1.51
CA GLN A 5 -23.37 3.16 -2.55
C GLN A 5 -22.83 1.84 -3.13
N LEU A 6 -21.60 1.46 -2.80
CA LEU A 6 -21.08 0.14 -3.15
C LEU A 6 -21.86 -0.94 -2.39
N GLY A 7 -22.29 -1.96 -3.12
CA GLY A 7 -22.82 -3.18 -2.51
C GLY A 7 -21.75 -3.93 -1.71
N PRO A 8 -22.11 -5.04 -1.04
CA PRO A 8 -21.13 -5.86 -0.34
C PRO A 8 -20.08 -6.40 -1.31
N MET A 9 -18.84 -6.51 -0.84
CA MET A 9 -17.76 -7.14 -1.60
C MET A 9 -18.13 -8.59 -1.94
N PRO A 10 -17.99 -9.02 -3.22
CA PRO A 10 -18.26 -10.40 -3.60
C PRO A 10 -17.46 -11.40 -2.77
N THR A 11 -18.07 -12.52 -2.39
CA THR A 11 -17.43 -13.56 -1.57
C THR A 11 -16.09 -14.01 -2.14
N ALA A 12 -16.00 -14.22 -3.46
CA ALA A 12 -14.77 -14.64 -4.12
C ALA A 12 -13.61 -13.61 -3.96
N THR A 13 -13.93 -12.32 -3.94
CA THR A 13 -12.96 -11.25 -3.70
C THR A 13 -12.46 -11.30 -2.25
N THR A 14 -13.38 -11.41 -1.29
CA THR A 14 -13.04 -11.55 0.14
C THR A 14 -12.22 -12.82 0.39
N GLU A 15 -12.56 -13.95 -0.23
CA GLU A 15 -11.79 -15.19 -0.14
C GLU A 15 -10.36 -15.01 -0.68
N LYS A 16 -10.20 -14.30 -1.80
CA LYS A 16 -8.88 -13.98 -2.35
C LYS A 16 -8.07 -13.12 -1.38
N LEU A 17 -8.66 -12.06 -0.83
CA LEU A 17 -8.02 -11.20 0.15
C LEU A 17 -7.64 -11.97 1.43
N CYS A 18 -8.53 -12.83 1.93
CA CYS A 18 -8.24 -13.68 3.09
C CYS A 18 -7.08 -14.64 2.82
N ARG A 19 -7.02 -15.27 1.63
CA ARG A 19 -5.89 -16.13 1.26
C ARG A 19 -4.58 -15.34 1.17
N LEU A 20 -4.59 -14.17 0.50
CA LEU A 20 -3.40 -13.30 0.44
C LEU A 20 -2.93 -12.90 1.84
N ALA A 21 -3.85 -12.47 2.70
CA ALA A 21 -3.52 -12.05 4.07
C ALA A 21 -2.96 -13.19 4.92
N LEU A 22 -3.68 -14.32 4.99
CA LEU A 22 -3.39 -15.39 5.94
C LEU A 22 -2.35 -16.39 5.44
N MET A 23 -2.24 -16.58 4.13
CA MET A 23 -1.39 -17.61 3.53
C MET A 23 -0.13 -17.05 2.87
N GLN A 24 -0.03 -15.73 2.65
CA GLN A 24 1.15 -15.12 2.04
C GLN A 24 1.70 -13.98 2.91
N LEU A 25 0.93 -12.91 3.14
CA LEU A 25 1.39 -11.72 3.88
C LEU A 25 1.85 -12.06 5.31
N ALA A 26 0.97 -12.68 6.12
CA ALA A 26 1.30 -12.99 7.50
C ALA A 26 2.47 -13.99 7.63
N PRO A 27 2.51 -15.11 6.88
CA PRO A 27 3.67 -16.00 6.87
C PRO A 27 4.96 -15.31 6.41
N ALA A 28 4.91 -14.47 5.37
CA ALA A 28 6.09 -13.78 4.85
C ALA A 28 6.68 -12.78 5.86
N VAL A 29 5.84 -12.10 6.65
CA VAL A 29 6.32 -11.30 7.80
C VAL A 29 7.00 -12.19 8.83
N GLN A 30 6.36 -13.32 9.18
CA GLN A 30 6.86 -14.25 10.20
C GLN A 30 8.20 -14.91 9.82
N THR A 31 8.43 -15.14 8.53
CA THR A 31 9.66 -15.75 7.99
C THR A 31 10.66 -14.72 7.47
N HIS A 32 10.37 -13.42 7.59
CA HIS A 32 11.18 -12.33 7.05
C HIS A 32 11.42 -12.44 5.53
N ASN A 33 10.44 -12.99 4.79
CA ASN A 33 10.50 -13.13 3.34
C ASN A 33 10.01 -11.84 2.65
N PHE A 34 10.94 -10.93 2.37
CA PHE A 34 10.64 -9.63 1.75
C PHE A 34 9.99 -9.75 0.37
N GLU A 35 10.47 -10.64 -0.49
CA GLU A 35 9.98 -10.81 -1.86
C GLU A 35 8.53 -11.31 -1.88
N GLU A 36 8.22 -12.32 -1.07
CA GLU A 36 6.86 -12.84 -0.96
C GLU A 36 5.91 -11.81 -0.36
N PHE A 37 6.34 -11.09 0.69
CA PHE A 37 5.53 -10.04 1.31
C PHE A 37 5.20 -8.92 0.31
N THR A 38 6.20 -8.40 -0.40
CA THR A 38 6.01 -7.28 -1.32
C THR A 38 5.18 -7.64 -2.55
N ALA A 39 5.37 -8.84 -3.10
CA ALA A 39 4.53 -9.36 -4.17
C ALA A 39 3.06 -9.49 -3.73
N ALA A 40 2.82 -10.14 -2.57
CA ALA A 40 1.48 -10.33 -2.03
C ALA A 40 0.79 -9.00 -1.68
N LEU A 41 1.53 -8.01 -1.17
CA LEU A 41 0.99 -6.70 -0.81
C LEU A 41 0.52 -5.93 -2.04
N THR A 42 1.28 -6.00 -3.15
CA THR A 42 0.88 -5.36 -4.42
C THR A 42 -0.40 -5.98 -4.95
N GLU A 43 -0.47 -7.32 -4.97
CA GLU A 43 -1.68 -8.02 -5.40
C GLU A 43 -2.88 -7.71 -4.48
N PHE A 44 -2.67 -7.68 -3.16
CA PHE A 44 -3.72 -7.33 -2.21
C PHE A 44 -4.26 -5.93 -2.47
N GLY A 45 -3.36 -4.95 -2.67
CA GLY A 45 -3.72 -3.58 -3.00
C GLY A 45 -4.53 -3.47 -4.29
N HIS A 46 -4.15 -4.21 -5.34
CA HIS A 46 -4.88 -4.24 -6.61
C HIS A 46 -6.28 -4.81 -6.46
N VAL A 47 -6.44 -5.94 -5.75
CA VAL A 47 -7.75 -6.56 -5.53
C VAL A 47 -8.69 -5.64 -4.75
N VAL A 48 -8.15 -4.91 -3.76
CA VAL A 48 -8.91 -3.86 -3.04
C VAL A 48 -9.29 -2.73 -3.99
N GLY A 49 -8.34 -2.23 -4.78
CA GLY A 49 -8.53 -1.14 -5.73
C GLY A 49 -9.56 -1.45 -6.80
N GLU A 50 -9.54 -2.65 -7.37
CA GLU A 50 -10.51 -3.15 -8.35
C GLU A 50 -11.95 -3.12 -7.81
N PHE A 51 -12.13 -3.51 -6.55
CA PHE A 51 -13.45 -3.46 -5.91
C PHE A 51 -13.94 -2.03 -5.70
N PHE A 52 -13.05 -1.12 -5.27
CA PHE A 52 -13.41 0.28 -5.00
C PHE A 52 -13.38 1.17 -6.24
N GLN A 53 -12.89 0.69 -7.38
CA GLN A 53 -12.78 1.45 -8.63
C GLN A 53 -14.05 2.20 -9.03
N PRO A 54 -15.28 1.63 -8.93
CA PRO A 54 -16.49 2.37 -9.29
C PRO A 54 -16.75 3.60 -8.41
N ALA A 55 -16.23 3.64 -7.19
CA ALA A 55 -16.41 4.74 -6.24
C ALA A 55 -15.23 5.73 -6.22
N GLN A 56 -13.99 5.26 -6.44
CA GLN A 56 -12.78 6.10 -6.40
C GLN A 56 -12.25 6.52 -7.79
N GLY A 57 -12.80 5.98 -8.88
CA GLY A 57 -12.46 6.36 -10.26
C GLY A 57 -11.38 5.51 -10.95
N GLY A 58 -10.65 4.67 -10.22
CA GLY A 58 -9.59 3.79 -10.73
C GLY A 58 -9.20 2.72 -9.71
N ILE A 59 -8.23 1.86 -10.07
CA ILE A 59 -7.59 0.95 -9.09
C ILE A 59 -6.97 1.76 -7.94
N PHE A 60 -6.44 2.94 -8.27
CA PHE A 60 -6.08 3.98 -7.32
C PHE A 60 -6.99 5.18 -7.50
N ALA A 61 -7.11 6.00 -6.45
CA ALA A 61 -7.95 7.19 -6.43
C ALA A 61 -7.46 8.31 -7.37
N ASP A 62 -6.17 8.36 -7.68
CA ASP A 62 -5.58 9.30 -8.63
C ASP A 62 -4.88 8.55 -9.76
N PRO A 63 -5.18 8.84 -11.04
CA PRO A 63 -4.56 8.17 -12.19
C PRO A 63 -3.03 8.33 -12.25
N GLN A 64 -2.47 9.41 -11.69
CA GLN A 64 -1.02 9.60 -11.62
C GLN A 64 -0.37 8.58 -10.67
N MET A 65 -1.09 8.08 -9.68
CA MET A 65 -0.59 7.01 -8.80
C MET A 65 -0.55 5.66 -9.52
N ALA A 66 -1.52 5.39 -10.38
CA ALA A 66 -1.48 4.23 -11.26
C ALA A 66 -0.31 4.30 -12.23
N GLU A 67 -0.06 5.47 -12.81
CA GLU A 67 1.09 5.68 -13.69
C GLU A 67 2.42 5.50 -12.94
N LEU A 68 2.56 6.12 -11.76
CA LEU A 68 3.76 5.98 -10.93
C LEU A 68 4.00 4.51 -10.56
N GLU A 69 2.97 3.80 -10.10
CA GLU A 69 3.09 2.37 -9.78
C GLU A 69 3.59 1.56 -10.98
N GLN A 70 2.98 1.73 -12.16
CA GLN A 70 3.40 1.01 -13.37
C GLN A 70 4.86 1.27 -13.70
N ARG A 71 5.31 2.53 -13.60
CA ARG A 71 6.72 2.89 -13.82
C ARG A 71 7.64 2.22 -12.79
N LEU A 72 7.26 2.19 -11.51
CA LEU A 72 8.06 1.54 -10.46
C LEU A 72 8.10 0.01 -10.61
N ILE A 73 6.98 -0.63 -10.92
CA ILE A 73 6.89 -2.07 -11.20
C ILE A 73 7.78 -2.45 -12.40
N SER A 74 7.82 -1.62 -13.44
CA SER A 74 8.69 -1.85 -14.61
C SER A 74 10.18 -1.86 -14.26
N ARG A 75 10.55 -1.28 -13.12
CA ARG A 75 11.92 -1.25 -12.57
C ARG A 75 12.14 -2.28 -11.46
N GLY A 76 11.21 -3.22 -11.29
CA GLY A 76 11.31 -4.31 -10.32
C GLY A 76 10.79 -3.98 -8.92
N ILE A 77 10.25 -2.78 -8.69
CA ILE A 77 9.69 -2.43 -7.37
C ILE A 77 8.37 -3.16 -7.16
N ARG A 78 8.24 -3.78 -5.99
CA ARG A 78 7.02 -4.41 -5.48
C ARG A 78 6.69 -3.82 -4.11
N GLY A 79 5.62 -4.31 -3.49
CA GLY A 79 5.16 -3.83 -2.18
C GLY A 79 4.52 -2.46 -2.24
N ILE A 80 3.89 -2.13 -3.37
CA ILE A 80 3.21 -0.86 -3.59
C ILE A 80 1.71 -1.07 -3.34
N ALA A 81 1.10 -0.21 -2.55
CA ALA A 81 -0.34 -0.19 -2.33
C ALA A 81 -0.80 1.23 -2.01
N GLN A 82 -2.08 1.55 -2.27
CA GLN A 82 -2.67 2.79 -1.77
C GLN A 82 -3.03 2.64 -0.30
N THR A 83 -2.80 3.71 0.46
CA THR A 83 -3.23 3.79 1.85
C THR A 83 -4.58 4.51 1.94
N SER A 84 -5.52 3.92 2.68
CA SER A 84 -6.84 4.52 2.91
C SER A 84 -7.55 4.90 1.60
N TRP A 85 -8.09 6.12 1.50
CA TRP A 85 -8.80 6.62 0.33
C TRP A 85 -7.89 7.32 -0.69
N GLY A 86 -6.57 7.20 -0.54
CA GLY A 86 -5.60 7.85 -1.41
C GLY A 86 -5.50 9.37 -1.20
N PRO A 87 -4.73 10.07 -2.05
CA PRO A 87 -3.97 9.51 -3.18
C PRO A 87 -2.62 8.88 -2.78
N THR A 88 -2.31 8.80 -1.48
CA THR A 88 -0.99 8.31 -1.03
C THR A 88 -0.76 6.82 -1.37
N LEU A 89 0.39 6.55 -2.00
CA LEU A 89 0.96 5.21 -2.11
C LEU A 89 1.92 4.95 -0.95
N SER A 90 1.82 3.76 -0.35
CA SER A 90 2.88 3.18 0.49
C SER A 90 3.72 2.22 -0.35
N ILE A 91 5.04 2.32 -0.20
CA ILE A 91 6.01 1.44 -0.85
C ILE A 91 6.89 0.81 0.23
N ILE A 92 6.89 -0.51 0.30
CA ILE A 92 7.75 -1.26 1.21
C ILE A 92 9.09 -1.51 0.52
N CYS A 93 10.18 -1.08 1.14
CA CYS A 93 11.52 -1.12 0.53
C CYS A 93 12.61 -1.50 1.53
N GLN A 94 13.70 -2.08 1.04
CA GLN A 94 14.94 -2.30 1.80
C GLN A 94 15.95 -1.16 1.62
N ASP A 95 15.88 -0.48 0.47
CA ASP A 95 16.75 0.65 0.11
C ASP A 95 15.88 1.88 -0.20
N VAL A 96 15.85 2.80 0.76
CA VAL A 96 15.07 4.03 0.69
C VAL A 96 15.63 4.97 -0.38
N GLU A 97 16.95 5.10 -0.47
CA GLU A 97 17.61 6.03 -1.40
C GLU A 97 17.33 5.61 -2.84
N MET A 98 17.44 4.31 -3.13
CA MET A 98 17.11 3.74 -4.43
C MET A 98 15.66 4.05 -4.81
N VAL A 99 14.68 3.76 -3.94
CA VAL A 99 13.26 4.01 -4.24
C VAL A 99 12.97 5.51 -4.41
N THR A 100 13.53 6.37 -3.56
CA THR A 100 13.40 7.83 -3.70
C THR A 100 14.00 8.34 -5.01
N SER A 101 15.14 7.80 -5.45
CA SER A 101 15.73 8.14 -6.76
C SER A 101 14.80 7.73 -7.89
N LEU A 102 14.27 6.50 -7.87
CA LEU A 102 13.35 6.03 -8.91
C LEU A 102 12.07 6.86 -8.99
N VAL A 103 11.47 7.24 -7.86
CA VAL A 103 10.29 8.13 -7.83
C VAL A 103 10.62 9.49 -8.44
N THR A 104 11.80 10.03 -8.14
CA THR A 104 12.27 11.31 -8.70
C THR A 104 12.51 11.21 -10.21
N GLU A 105 13.19 10.16 -10.67
CA GLU A 105 13.44 9.88 -12.10
C GLU A 105 12.15 9.64 -12.90
N CYS A 106 11.10 9.11 -12.26
CA CYS A 106 9.77 8.99 -12.84
C CYS A 106 9.06 10.35 -12.98
N GLY A 107 9.63 11.44 -12.45
CA GLY A 107 9.08 12.80 -12.52
C GLY A 107 8.23 13.20 -11.32
N TYR A 108 8.18 12.38 -10.26
CA TYR A 108 7.25 12.57 -9.14
C TYR A 108 7.89 13.25 -7.91
N GLY A 109 9.19 13.51 -7.91
CA GLY A 109 9.90 14.12 -6.77
C GLY A 109 9.48 15.55 -6.42
N GLY A 110 8.90 16.29 -7.38
CA GLY A 110 8.30 17.61 -7.15
C GLY A 110 6.76 17.60 -7.06
N PHE A 111 6.14 16.45 -7.37
CA PHE A 111 4.69 16.28 -7.39
C PHE A 111 4.17 15.63 -6.09
N CYS A 112 4.97 14.74 -5.51
CA CYS A 112 4.64 14.03 -4.27
C CYS A 112 5.51 14.53 -3.11
N GLU A 113 4.91 14.64 -1.93
CA GLU A 113 5.67 14.66 -0.68
C GLU A 113 6.13 13.24 -0.36
N LEU A 114 7.45 13.04 -0.22
CA LEU A 114 8.03 11.75 0.13
C LEU A 114 8.34 11.70 1.62
N ARG A 115 7.77 10.69 2.30
CA ARG A 115 8.03 10.43 3.72
C ARG A 115 8.53 9.01 3.90
N THR A 116 9.70 8.89 4.50
CA THR A 116 10.25 7.60 4.93
C THR A 116 9.90 7.38 6.39
N THR A 117 9.37 6.20 6.71
CA THR A 117 9.06 5.80 8.07
C THR A 117 9.37 4.33 8.27
N CYS A 118 9.49 3.90 9.52
CA CYS A 118 9.58 2.49 9.89
C CYS A 118 8.26 2.05 10.54
N PRO A 119 7.88 0.77 10.43
CA PRO A 119 6.78 0.22 11.21
C PRO A 119 7.00 0.46 12.71
N LEU A 120 5.98 1.00 13.39
CA LEU A 120 5.99 1.12 14.84
C LEU A 120 5.52 -0.21 15.43
N ASN A 121 6.46 -1.02 15.91
CA ASN A 121 6.18 -2.33 16.52
C ASN A 121 5.75 -2.23 18.00
N GLU A 122 5.25 -1.06 18.40
CA GLU A 122 4.77 -0.76 19.74
C GLU A 122 3.36 -0.15 19.65
N GLY A 123 2.50 -0.48 20.61
CA GLY A 123 1.17 0.12 20.71
C GLY A 123 1.19 1.54 21.28
N ALA A 124 0.01 2.15 21.40
CA ALA A 124 -0.12 3.46 22.05
C ALA A 124 0.35 3.42 23.51
N GLN A 125 1.12 4.43 23.92
CA GLN A 125 1.63 4.58 25.28
C GLN A 125 1.01 5.83 25.93
N ILE A 126 0.64 5.72 27.21
CA ILE A 126 0.12 6.83 28.01
C ILE A 126 1.14 7.16 29.09
N GLN A 127 1.65 8.40 29.08
CA GLN A 127 2.52 8.91 30.12
C GLN A 127 1.74 9.86 31.03
N ILE A 128 1.60 9.51 32.31
CA ILE A 128 0.94 10.36 33.31
C ILE A 128 2.02 11.18 34.02
N ASN A 129 2.08 12.47 33.70
CA ASN A 129 2.99 13.40 34.39
C ASN A 129 2.37 13.81 35.72
N GLN A 130 3.02 13.51 36.84
CA GLN A 130 2.60 14.05 38.13
C GLN A 130 2.88 15.55 38.18
N ILE A 131 1.82 16.34 38.33
CA ILE A 131 1.91 17.76 38.65
C ILE A 131 2.31 17.83 40.13
N ARG A 132 3.48 18.44 40.41
CA ARG A 132 3.91 18.76 41.77
C ARG A 132 3.19 20.01 42.28
#